data_AF-A0A7K0MVF2-F1
#
_entry.id   AF-A0A7K0MVF2-F1
#
_cell.length_a   1.000
_cell.length_b   1.000
_cell.length_c   1.000
_cell.angle_alpha   90.00
_cell.angle_beta   90.00
_cell.angle_gamma   90.00
#
_symmetry.space_group_name_H-M   'P 1'
#
loop_
_entity.id
_entity.type
_entity.pdbx_description
1 polymer ?
#
loop_
_entity_poly.entity_id
_entity_poly.type
_entity_poly.pdbx_seq_one_letter_code
_entity_poly.pdbx_strand_id
1 'polypeptide(L)'
;MAEWSDQAVDTIEKVVVGIREKAVLPIERASRMIVFGVFVGILAICAFTLLLVALLRILSIPLPVWAAWMIEGVAISLLGYFVWRQRSRFAQGNSSD
;
A
#
# COMPACT_ATOMS: atom_id res chain seq x y z
N MET A 1 37.78 -38.78 11.43
CA MET A 1 36.52 -38.65 12.20
C MET A 1 35.89 -37.25 12.11
N ALA A 2 36.51 -36.25 11.46
CA ALA A 2 35.93 -34.91 11.28
C ALA A 2 34.98 -34.81 10.05
N GLU A 3 35.16 -35.67 9.05
CA GLU A 3 34.44 -35.58 7.77
C GLU A 3 32.92 -35.69 7.92
N TRP A 4 32.46 -36.60 8.78
CA TRP A 4 31.02 -36.80 8.99
C TRP A 4 30.40 -35.67 9.80
N SER A 5 31.16 -35.07 10.73
CA SER A 5 30.68 -33.96 11.55
C SER A 5 30.57 -32.68 10.74
N ASP A 6 31.55 -32.41 9.86
CA ASP A 6 31.49 -31.28 8.94
C ASP A 6 30.32 -31.44 7.96
N GLN A 7 30.11 -32.65 7.42
CA GLN A 7 29.00 -32.91 6.50
C GLN A 7 27.62 -32.76 7.16
N ALA A 8 27.48 -33.17 8.43
CA ALA A 8 26.25 -33.01 9.20
C ALA A 8 25.95 -31.54 9.48
N VAL A 9 26.98 -30.76 9.85
CA VAL A 9 26.86 -29.31 10.08
C VAL A 9 26.46 -28.58 8.80
N ASP A 10 27.12 -28.87 7.67
CA ASP A 10 26.82 -28.29 6.36
C ASP A 10 25.37 -28.55 5.92
N THR A 11 24.87 -29.75 6.23
CA THR A 11 23.50 -30.14 5.88
C THR A 11 22.48 -29.39 6.74
N ILE A 12 22.73 -29.28 8.05
CA ILE A 12 21.86 -28.53 8.96
C ILE A 12 21.87 -27.04 8.61
N GLU A 13 23.02 -26.46 8.31
CA GLU A 13 23.15 -25.07 7.90
C GLU A 13 22.36 -24.80 6.61
N LYS A 14 22.49 -25.66 5.58
CA LYS A 14 21.69 -25.55 4.35
C LYS A 14 20.19 -25.60 4.59
N VAL A 15 19.72 -26.46 5.49
CA VAL A 15 18.29 -26.56 5.83
C VAL A 15 17.82 -25.30 6.58
N VAL A 16 18.59 -24.82 7.55
CA VAL A 16 18.27 -23.62 8.34
C VAL A 16 18.27 -22.37 7.47
N VAL A 17 19.27 -22.21 6.60
CA VAL A 17 19.34 -21.11 5.63
C VAL A 17 18.15 -21.21 4.66
N GLY A 18 17.82 -22.40 4.17
CA GLY A 18 16.67 -22.62 3.31
C GLY A 18 15.32 -22.25 3.96
N ILE A 19 15.12 -22.56 5.24
CA ILE A 19 13.91 -22.16 5.99
C ILE A 19 13.90 -20.65 6.22
N ARG A 20 15.04 -20.07 6.62
CA ARG A 20 15.17 -18.63 6.86
C ARG A 20 14.87 -17.83 5.60
N GLU A 21 15.43 -18.21 4.45
CA GLU A 21 15.19 -17.53 3.18
C GLU A 21 13.73 -17.66 2.73
N LYS A 22 13.11 -18.83 2.91
CA LYS A 22 11.72 -19.06 2.52
C LYS A 22 10.67 -18.46 3.45
N ALA A 23 11.00 -18.21 4.71
CA ALA A 23 10.04 -17.66 5.68
C ALA A 23 10.28 -16.18 5.98
N VAL A 24 11.52 -15.80 6.29
CA VAL A 24 11.81 -14.46 6.84
C VAL A 24 11.79 -13.38 5.75
N LEU A 25 12.43 -13.63 4.61
CA LEU A 25 12.50 -12.68 3.51
C LEU A 25 11.11 -12.33 2.93
N PRO A 26 10.20 -13.29 2.65
CA PRO A 26 8.87 -12.94 2.13
C PRO A 26 8.00 -12.24 3.18
N ILE A 27 8.07 -12.64 4.46
CA ILE A 27 7.28 -12.01 5.53
C ILE A 27 7.74 -10.56 5.76
N GLU A 28 9.03 -10.29 5.74
CA GLU A 28 9.57 -8.95 5.88
C GLU A 28 9.13 -8.04 4.73
N ARG A 29 9.14 -8.56 3.48
CA ARG A 29 8.67 -7.80 2.32
C ARG A 29 7.16 -7.52 2.39
N ALA A 30 6.36 -8.52 2.76
CA ALA A 30 4.90 -8.38 2.87
C ALA A 30 4.50 -7.37 3.95
N SER A 31 5.10 -7.46 5.14
CA SER A 31 4.85 -6.52 6.24
C SER A 31 5.20 -5.09 5.85
N ARG A 32 6.36 -4.87 5.21
CA ARG A 32 6.76 -3.55 4.71
C ARG A 32 5.75 -3.00 3.69
N MET A 33 5.25 -3.84 2.79
CA MET A 33 4.27 -3.43 1.77
C MET A 33 2.93 -3.04 2.39
N ILE A 34 2.45 -3.80 3.38
CA ILE A 34 1.21 -3.51 4.11
C ILE A 34 1.36 -2.21 4.91
N VAL A 35 2.45 -2.09 5.67
CA VAL A 35 2.68 -0.91 6.52
C VAL A 35 2.79 0.34 5.67
N PHE A 36 3.61 0.35 4.62
CA PHE A 36 3.70 1.51 3.73
C PHE A 36 2.39 1.77 2.99
N GLY A 37 1.66 0.72 2.57
CA GLY A 37 0.35 0.89 1.95
C GLY A 37 -0.66 1.57 2.87
N VAL A 38 -0.74 1.14 4.13
CA VAL A 38 -1.63 1.73 5.14
C VAL A 38 -1.17 3.14 5.50
N PHE A 39 0.12 3.36 5.71
CA PHE A 39 0.66 4.69 6.03
C PHE A 39 0.40 5.70 4.92
N VAL A 40 0.70 5.33 3.67
CA VAL A 40 0.43 6.17 2.50
C VAL A 40 -1.07 6.38 2.35
N GLY A 41 -1.89 5.36 2.61
CA GLY A 41 -3.35 5.49 2.61
C GLY A 41 -3.85 6.54 3.60
N ILE A 42 -3.39 6.49 4.85
CA ILE A 42 -3.76 7.46 5.89
C ILE A 42 -3.29 8.86 5.50
N LEU A 43 -2.04 9.00 5.05
CA LEU A 43 -1.51 10.30 4.61
C LEU A 43 -2.27 10.86 3.41
N ALA A 44 -2.65 10.02 2.46
CA ALA A 44 -3.46 10.41 1.31
C ALA A 44 -4.85 10.87 1.73
N ILE A 45 -5.49 10.19 2.69
CA ILE A 45 -6.77 10.63 3.26
C ILE A 45 -6.61 12.01 3.91
N CYS A 46 -5.63 12.20 4.78
CA CYS A 46 -5.38 13.48 5.45
C CYS A 46 -5.11 14.61 4.44
N ALA A 47 -4.19 14.39 3.49
CA ALA A 47 -3.86 15.36 2.45
C ALA A 47 -5.09 15.69 1.59
N PHE A 48 -5.92 14.69 1.30
CA PHE A 48 -7.15 14.90 0.56
C PHE A 48 -8.16 15.72 1.35
N THR A 49 -8.39 15.42 2.63
CA THR A 49 -9.30 16.21 3.47
C THR A 49 -8.85 17.67 3.53
N LEU A 50 -7.55 17.92 3.69
CA LEU A 50 -6.99 19.28 3.68
C LEU A 50 -7.20 19.98 2.33
N LEU A 51 -7.00 19.26 1.22
CA LEU A 51 -7.22 19.79 -0.12
C LEU A 51 -8.70 20.15 -0.33
N LEU A 52 -9.62 19.30 0.13
CA LEU A 52 -11.06 19.53 0.07
C LEU A 52 -11.46 20.79 0.86
N VAL A 53 -10.98 20.91 2.09
CA VAL A 53 -11.22 22.09 2.94
C VAL A 53 -10.64 23.35 2.29
N ALA A 54 -9.44 23.28 1.73
CA ALA A 54 -8.83 24.41 1.03
C ALA A 54 -9.65 24.81 -0.20
N LEU A 55 -10.14 23.84 -0.97
CA LEU A 55 -10.98 24.06 -2.14
C LEU A 55 -12.29 24.73 -1.76
N LEU A 56 -13.01 24.21 -0.75
CA LEU A 56 -14.22 24.82 -0.21
C LEU A 56 -13.96 26.24 0.29
N ARG A 57 -12.83 26.47 0.96
CA ARG A 57 -12.48 27.79 1.48
C ARG A 57 -12.30 28.80 0.36
N ILE A 58 -11.55 28.46 -0.68
CA ILE A 58 -11.32 29.32 -1.85
C ILE A 58 -12.62 29.55 -2.61
N LEU A 59 -13.41 28.50 -2.81
CA LEU A 59 -14.62 28.54 -3.61
C LEU A 59 -15.79 29.23 -2.90
N SER A 60 -15.82 29.21 -1.58
CA SER A 60 -16.81 29.94 -0.77
C SER A 60 -16.69 31.47 -0.85
N ILE A 61 -15.58 31.99 -1.39
CA ILE A 61 -15.37 33.44 -1.51
C ILE A 61 -16.20 34.02 -2.68
N PRO A 62 -16.20 33.42 -3.89
CA PRO A 62 -17.00 33.92 -5.02
C PRO A 62 -18.33 33.20 -5.27
N LEU A 63 -18.56 31.98 -4.75
CA LEU A 63 -19.69 31.14 -5.18
C LEU A 63 -20.73 30.88 -4.08
N PRO A 64 -22.02 30.72 -4.46
CA PRO A 64 -23.07 30.36 -3.54
C PRO A 64 -22.82 28.96 -2.97
N VAL A 65 -23.11 28.80 -1.67
CA VAL A 65 -22.81 27.61 -0.86
C VAL A 65 -23.18 26.30 -1.57
N TRP A 66 -24.34 26.23 -2.25
CA TRP A 66 -24.79 25.01 -2.95
C TRP A 66 -23.83 24.50 -4.03
N ALA A 67 -23.17 25.40 -4.78
CA ALA A 67 -22.18 25.03 -5.80
C ALA A 67 -20.91 24.42 -5.16
N ALA A 68 -20.55 24.86 -3.95
CA ALA A 68 -19.42 24.30 -3.23
C ALA A 68 -19.64 22.83 -2.83
N TRP A 69 -20.85 22.49 -2.35
CA TRP A 69 -21.21 21.10 -2.02
C TRP A 69 -21.20 20.18 -3.25
N MET A 70 -21.66 20.66 -4.41
CA MET A 70 -21.63 19.86 -5.66
C MET A 70 -20.21 19.54 -6.10
N ILE A 71 -19.29 20.50 -6.01
CA ILE A 71 -17.89 20.30 -6.39
C ILE A 71 -17.16 19.37 -5.42
N GLU A 72 -17.47 19.46 -4.12
CA GLU A 72 -16.97 18.52 -3.11
C GLU A 72 -17.43 17.09 -3.38
N GLY A 73 -18.72 16.89 -3.71
CA GLY A 73 -19.23 15.57 -4.09
C GLY A 73 -18.55 14.98 -5.32
N VAL A 74 -18.26 15.81 -6.33
CA VAL A 74 -17.51 15.40 -7.53
C VAL A 74 -16.06 15.03 -7.18
N ALA A 75 -15.41 15.83 -6.34
CA ALA A 75 -14.04 15.57 -5.90
C ALA A 75 -13.93 14.21 -5.17
N ILE A 76 -14.85 13.92 -4.25
CA ILE A 76 -14.90 12.63 -3.53
C ILE A 76 -15.17 11.48 -4.51
N SER A 77 -16.11 11.65 -5.43
CA SER A 77 -16.47 10.61 -6.41
C SER A 77 -15.32 10.28 -7.37
N LEU A 78 -14.61 11.31 -7.86
CA LEU A 78 -13.42 11.12 -8.72
C LEU A 78 -12.30 10.39 -7.99
N LEU A 79 -12.13 10.66 -6.69
CA LEU A 79 -11.12 9.97 -5.89
C LEU A 79 -11.50 8.53 -5.59
N GLY A 80 -12.77 8.28 -5.23
CA GLY A 80 -13.29 6.91 -5.11
C GLY A 80 -13.07 6.12 -6.40
N TYR A 81 -13.33 6.74 -7.55
CA TYR A 81 -13.05 6.16 -8.86
C TYR A 81 -11.55 5.90 -9.10
N PHE A 82 -10.68 6.84 -8.72
CA PHE A 82 -9.23 6.68 -8.89
C PHE A 82 -8.65 5.57 -8.01
N VAL A 83 -9.09 5.49 -6.74
CA VAL A 83 -8.74 4.41 -5.81
C VAL A 83 -9.25 3.07 -6.32
N TRP A 84 -10.48 3.02 -6.83
CA TRP A 84 -11.03 1.82 -7.47
C TRP A 84 -10.20 1.36 -8.68
N ARG A 85 -9.71 2.32 -9.48
CA ARG A 85 -8.82 2.05 -10.62
C ARG A 85 -7.43 1.56 -10.20
N GLN A 86 -6.89 2.03 -9.08
CA GLN A 86 -5.62 1.48 -8.57
C GLN A 86 -5.79 0.06 -8.01
N ARG A 87 -6.93 -0.21 -7.35
CA ARG A 87 -7.28 -1.57 -6.92
C ARG A 87 -7.35 -2.55 -8.09
N SER A 88 -7.94 -2.17 -9.22
CA SER A 88 -8.05 -3.07 -10.39
C SER A 88 -6.70 -3.37 -11.06
N ARG A 89 -5.71 -2.48 -10.95
CA ARG A 89 -4.34 -2.73 -11.44
C ARG A 89 -3.58 -3.75 -10.59
N PHE A 90 -3.79 -3.75 -9.27
CA PHE A 90 -3.22 -4.77 -8.37
C PHE A 90 -3.84 -6.16 -8.61
N ALA A 91 -5.10 -6.24 -9.04
CA ALA A 91 -5.77 -7.51 -9.33
C ALA A 91 -5.32 -8.18 -10.65
N GLN A 92 -4.84 -7.41 -11.63
CA GLN A 92 -4.39 -7.94 -12.93
C GLN A 92 -2.94 -8.45 -12.94
N GLY A 93 -2.12 -8.11 -11.95
CA GLY A 93 -0.71 -8.54 -11.89
C GLY A 93 -0.51 -10.02 -11.54
N ASN A 94 -1.58 -10.75 -11.19
CA ASN A 94 -1.52 -12.15 -10.74
C ASN A 94 -2.14 -13.14 -11.77
N SER A 95 -2.39 -12.68 -13.01
CA SER A 95 -2.99 -13.49 -14.08
C SER A 95 -2.06 -13.73 -15.27
N SER A 96 -0.78 -13.40 -15.15
CA SER A 96 0.23 -13.59 -16.20
C SER A 96 1.40 -14.49 -15.77
N ASP A 97 1.24 -15.21 -14.66
CA ASP A 97 2.11 -16.32 -14.25
C ASP A 97 1.43 -17.66 -14.53
#